data_AF-A0A538K592-F1
#
_entry.id   AF-A0A538K592-F1
#
_cell.length_a   1.000
_cell.length_b   1.000
_cell.length_c   1.000
_cell.angle_alpha   90.00
_cell.angle_beta   90.00
_cell.angle_gamma   90.00
#
_symmetry.space_group_name_H-M   'P 1'
#
loop_
_entity.id
_entity.type
_entity.pdbx_description
1 polymer ?
#
loop_
_entity_poly.entity_id
_entity_poly.type
_entity_poly.pdbx_seq_one_letter_code
_entity_poly.pdbx_strand_id
1 'polypeptide(L)'
;MEFRSSPGEHGRAAEVVVAGPDGGAKGTVELTGKRVTVGRLPDVNDIALEPDPGLLVTRTGHCAFEREGAQWFVVDGGSVNGTFLRRGGALQRVTGQAALRDGDVVCVLASIKESGERHFFELAFHASLDSQATRAVLPYESRPCLDYDEEEARLLLVQGGERHEIQIRAQAHRLVRYMAERNGALCTHDELMHAVWADEPMHTREELAKLVWELRKKLEPFKAEDLIENERRLGYRLRTCRD
;
A
#
# COMPACT_ATOMS: atom_id res chain seq x y z
N MET A 1 -2.90 -11.87 48.75
CA MET A 1 -4.24 -11.70 48.16
C MET A 1 -4.02 -10.86 46.93
N GLU A 2 -3.69 -11.50 45.80
CA GLU A 2 -3.27 -10.80 44.60
C GLU A 2 -4.10 -11.30 43.43
N PHE A 3 -4.55 -10.32 42.66
CA PHE A 3 -5.69 -10.36 41.77
C PHE A 3 -5.45 -11.34 40.62
N ARG A 4 -6.36 -12.29 40.47
CA ARG A 4 -6.56 -13.03 39.22
C ARG A 4 -7.04 -12.00 38.19
N SER A 5 -6.13 -11.49 37.37
CA SER A 5 -6.51 -10.77 36.16
C SER A 5 -7.19 -11.77 35.23
N SER A 6 -8.50 -11.59 35.07
CA SER A 6 -9.34 -12.31 34.12
C SER A 6 -8.70 -12.30 32.72
N PRO A 7 -8.80 -13.38 31.93
CA PRO A 7 -8.40 -13.36 30.54
C PRO A 7 -9.28 -12.31 29.84
N GLY A 8 -8.67 -11.21 29.41
CA GLY A 8 -9.37 -10.12 28.74
C GLY A 8 -10.14 -10.65 27.54
N GLU A 9 -11.34 -10.12 27.33
CA GLU A 9 -12.12 -10.26 26.11
C GLU A 9 -11.24 -9.87 24.91
N HIS A 10 -10.66 -10.87 24.24
CA HIS A 10 -9.99 -10.70 22.97
C HIS A 10 -11.09 -10.50 21.91
N GLY A 11 -11.68 -9.30 21.90
CA GLY A 11 -12.61 -8.90 20.86
C GLY A 11 -11.90 -8.92 19.52
N ARG A 12 -12.53 -9.55 18.52
CA ARG A 12 -12.04 -9.69 17.14
C ARG A 12 -11.29 -8.43 16.69
N ALA A 13 -10.00 -8.60 16.39
CA ALA A 13 -9.20 -7.53 15.80
C ALA A 13 -9.81 -7.20 14.43
N ALA A 14 -9.84 -5.93 14.05
CA ALA A 14 -10.29 -5.51 12.73
C ALA A 14 -9.35 -4.44 12.22
N GLU A 15 -9.24 -4.32 10.92
CA GLU A 15 -8.40 -3.32 10.26
C GLU A 15 -9.14 -2.68 9.11
N VAL A 16 -8.69 -1.48 8.74
CA VAL A 16 -9.21 -0.72 7.62
C VAL A 16 -8.07 -0.33 6.71
N VAL A 17 -8.13 -0.78 5.46
CA VAL A 17 -7.22 -0.36 4.40
C VAL A 17 -7.82 0.88 3.74
N VAL A 18 -7.10 2.00 3.80
CA VAL A 18 -7.54 3.29 3.26
C VAL A 18 -6.92 3.48 1.88
N ALA A 19 -7.74 3.79 0.88
CA ALA A 19 -7.33 4.14 -0.47
C ALA A 19 -7.87 5.52 -0.86
N GLY A 20 -7.06 6.25 -1.64
CA GLY A 20 -7.42 7.55 -2.17
C GLY A 20 -8.35 7.46 -3.39
N PRO A 21 -8.89 8.60 -3.85
CA PRO A 21 -9.76 8.67 -5.03
C PRO A 21 -9.11 8.22 -6.34
N ASP A 22 -7.78 8.11 -6.37
CA ASP A 22 -6.99 7.64 -7.50
C ASP A 22 -6.66 6.12 -7.41
N GLY A 23 -7.20 5.43 -6.40
CA GLY A 23 -6.99 4.00 -6.17
C GLY A 23 -5.66 3.64 -5.49
N GLY A 24 -4.78 4.62 -5.25
CA GLY A 24 -3.57 4.41 -4.45
C GLY A 24 -3.91 4.16 -2.98
N ALA A 25 -3.40 3.07 -2.41
CA ALA A 25 -3.49 2.84 -0.97
C ALA A 25 -2.76 3.97 -0.23
N LYS A 26 -3.33 4.41 0.90
CA LYS A 26 -2.83 5.49 1.76
C LYS A 26 -2.30 4.95 3.09
N GLY A 27 -2.67 3.72 3.45
CA GLY A 27 -2.24 3.05 4.66
C GLY A 27 -3.29 2.08 5.20
N THR A 28 -2.87 1.29 6.19
CA THR A 28 -3.76 0.39 6.94
C THR A 28 -3.82 0.85 8.39
N VAL A 29 -5.03 0.90 8.96
CA VAL A 29 -5.27 1.33 10.34
C VAL A 29 -5.96 0.19 11.10
N GLU A 30 -5.34 -0.25 12.18
CA GLU A 30 -5.94 -1.21 13.10
C GLU A 30 -7.08 -0.54 13.89
N LEU A 31 -8.27 -1.14 13.84
CA LEU A 31 -9.42 -0.70 14.61
C LEU A 31 -9.27 -1.18 16.06
N THR A 32 -8.82 -0.28 16.91
CA THR A 32 -8.66 -0.51 18.35
C THR A 32 -9.70 0.26 19.16
N GLY A 33 -9.99 -0.21 20.38
CA GLY A 33 -10.93 0.47 21.28
C GLY A 33 -12.41 0.24 20.96
N LYS A 34 -13.25 1.25 21.22
CA LYS A 34 -14.71 1.19 21.00
C LYS A 34 -15.17 2.03 19.81
N ARG A 35 -14.36 3.01 19.40
CA ARG A 35 -14.69 3.97 18.36
C ARG A 35 -13.40 4.43 17.70
N VAL A 36 -13.39 4.43 16.36
CA VAL A 36 -12.32 4.98 15.53
C VAL A 36 -12.95 5.98 14.57
N THR A 37 -12.48 7.21 14.59
CA THR A 37 -13.07 8.35 13.87
C THR A 37 -12.36 8.58 12.53
N VAL A 38 -13.14 8.92 11.52
CA VAL A 38 -12.67 9.24 10.17
C VAL A 38 -13.08 10.65 9.84
N GLY A 39 -12.16 11.47 9.36
CA GLY A 39 -12.44 12.83 8.94
C GLY A 39 -11.30 13.44 8.16
N ARG A 40 -11.41 14.73 7.84
CA ARG A 40 -10.43 15.40 6.99
C ARG A 40 -9.11 15.67 7.71
N LEU A 41 -9.13 16.11 8.97
CA LEU A 41 -7.94 16.61 9.64
C LEU A 41 -7.27 15.54 10.52
N PRO A 42 -5.94 15.38 10.49
CA PRO A 42 -5.23 14.37 11.26
C PRO A 42 -5.17 14.66 12.77
N ASP A 43 -5.28 15.93 13.17
CA ASP A 43 -5.15 16.31 14.59
C ASP A 43 -6.37 15.91 15.45
N VAL A 44 -7.49 15.58 14.80
CA VAL A 44 -8.80 15.40 15.47
C VAL A 44 -9.52 14.11 15.06
N ASN A 45 -8.92 13.30 14.18
CA ASN A 45 -9.47 12.02 13.74
C ASN A 45 -8.40 10.93 13.78
N ASP A 46 -8.81 9.70 14.07
CA ASP A 46 -7.92 8.54 14.04
C ASP A 46 -7.50 8.18 12.60
N ILE A 47 -8.38 8.42 11.63
CA ILE A 47 -8.13 8.25 10.20
C ILE A 47 -8.36 9.59 9.49
N ALA A 48 -7.28 10.14 8.95
CA ALA A 48 -7.31 11.39 8.18
C ALA A 48 -7.43 11.11 6.67
N LEU A 49 -8.42 11.72 6.03
CA LEU A 49 -8.64 11.63 4.58
C LEU A 49 -8.09 12.89 3.91
N GLU A 50 -6.78 12.90 3.69
CA GLU A 50 -6.05 13.97 2.98
C GLU A 50 -5.21 13.40 1.84
N PRO A 51 -4.98 14.14 0.74
CA PRO A 51 -5.49 15.48 0.48
C PRO A 51 -6.97 15.47 0.05
N ASP A 52 -7.77 16.39 0.58
CA ASP A 52 -9.17 16.63 0.18
C ASP A 52 -9.31 18.06 -0.41
N PRO A 53 -8.89 18.27 -1.67
CA PRO A 53 -8.93 19.59 -2.30
C PRO A 53 -10.37 20.10 -2.51
N GLY A 54 -11.35 19.20 -2.59
CA GLY A 54 -12.76 19.53 -2.73
C GLY A 54 -13.42 19.95 -1.42
N LEU A 55 -12.75 19.79 -0.27
CA LEU A 55 -13.29 20.02 1.07
C LEU A 55 -14.63 19.28 1.29
N LEU A 56 -14.77 18.10 0.67
CA LEU A 56 -16.00 17.29 0.71
C LEU A 56 -16.03 16.38 1.95
N VAL A 57 -14.88 16.16 2.58
CA VAL A 57 -14.77 15.42 3.83
C VAL A 57 -14.99 16.36 5.01
N THR A 58 -15.80 15.93 5.97
CA THR A 58 -16.09 16.69 7.20
C THR A 58 -14.81 16.79 8.02
N ARG A 59 -14.52 17.97 8.57
CA ARG A 59 -13.28 18.25 9.32
C ARG A 59 -13.03 17.26 10.46
N THR A 60 -14.07 17.00 11.25
CA THR A 60 -14.02 16.19 12.46
C THR A 60 -15.18 15.21 12.44
N GLY A 61 -14.88 13.92 12.51
CA GLY A 61 -15.86 12.84 12.58
C GLY A 61 -16.85 12.83 11.41
N HIS A 62 -16.37 12.74 10.16
CA HIS A 62 -17.25 12.50 9.01
C HIS A 62 -18.02 11.18 9.18
N CYS A 63 -17.31 10.13 9.59
CA CYS A 63 -17.90 8.89 10.04
C CYS A 63 -17.05 8.29 11.15
N ALA A 64 -17.55 7.22 11.77
CA ALA A 64 -16.79 6.45 12.72
C ALA A 64 -17.05 4.95 12.56
N PHE A 65 -16.02 4.16 12.80
CA PHE A 65 -16.14 2.74 13.08
C PHE A 65 -16.43 2.58 14.56
N GLU A 66 -17.59 2.03 14.91
CA GLU A 66 -18.02 1.80 16.29
C GLU A 66 -18.12 0.30 16.55
N ARG A 67 -17.66 -0.14 17.72
CA ARG A 67 -17.72 -1.54 18.13
C ARG A 67 -18.78 -1.71 19.20
N GLU A 68 -19.79 -2.52 18.89
CA GLU A 68 -20.77 -3.03 19.86
C GLU A 68 -20.56 -4.54 20.04
N GLY A 69 -20.01 -4.93 21.20
CA GLY A 69 -19.62 -6.32 21.46
C GLY A 69 -18.52 -6.80 20.49
N ALA A 70 -18.82 -7.84 19.72
CA ALA A 70 -17.91 -8.40 18.71
C ALA A 70 -18.18 -7.90 17.28
N GLN A 71 -19.17 -7.00 17.11
CA GLN A 71 -19.59 -6.50 15.81
C GLN A 71 -19.09 -5.06 15.62
N TRP A 72 -18.61 -4.77 14.41
CA TRP A 72 -18.24 -3.42 14.00
C TRP A 72 -19.34 -2.81 13.13
N PHE A 73 -19.55 -1.52 13.31
CA PHE A 73 -20.53 -0.73 12.59
C PHE A 73 -19.84 0.50 12.02
N VAL A 74 -20.25 0.94 10.84
CA VAL A 74 -19.97 2.29 10.36
C VAL A 74 -21.15 3.19 10.71
N VAL A 75 -20.85 4.34 11.30
CA VAL A 75 -21.81 5.35 11.71
C VAL A 75 -21.48 6.65 11.00
N ASP A 76 -22.45 7.23 10.29
CA ASP A 76 -22.27 8.55 9.71
C ASP A 76 -22.33 9.62 10.82
N GLY A 77 -21.33 10.51 10.86
CA GLY A 77 -21.20 11.53 11.90
C GLY A 77 -22.08 12.77 11.68
N GLY A 78 -23.11 12.67 10.83
CA GLY A 78 -23.88 13.83 10.36
C GLY A 78 -23.15 14.57 9.24
N SER A 79 -22.47 13.82 8.37
CA SER A 79 -21.69 14.40 7.30
C SER A 79 -22.55 15.06 6.23
N VAL A 80 -22.06 16.18 5.66
CA VAL A 80 -22.80 16.93 4.63
C VAL A 80 -22.99 16.09 3.37
N ASN A 81 -21.93 15.42 2.92
CA ASN A 81 -21.93 14.63 1.69
C ASN A 81 -22.34 13.16 1.89
N GLY A 82 -22.49 12.73 3.15
CA GLY A 82 -22.87 11.37 3.49
C GLY A 82 -21.72 10.38 3.43
N THR A 83 -21.82 9.35 4.27
CA THR A 83 -21.03 8.14 4.21
C THR A 83 -21.74 7.07 3.39
N PHE A 84 -21.02 6.34 2.55
CA PHE A 84 -21.54 5.26 1.73
C PHE A 84 -20.87 3.94 2.09
N LEU A 85 -21.56 2.84 1.84
CA LEU A 85 -21.08 1.48 2.02
C LEU A 85 -21.23 0.75 0.69
N ARG A 86 -20.13 0.19 0.19
CA ARG A 86 -20.11 -0.68 -0.98
C ARG A 86 -20.05 -2.13 -0.52
N ARG A 87 -21.04 -2.92 -0.93
CA ARG A 87 -21.12 -4.36 -0.65
C ARG A 87 -21.59 -5.10 -1.89
N GLY A 88 -20.81 -6.09 -2.34
CA GLY A 88 -21.14 -6.90 -3.52
C GLY A 88 -21.39 -6.07 -4.79
N GLY A 89 -20.68 -4.95 -4.95
CA GLY A 89 -20.83 -4.02 -6.07
C GLY A 89 -21.96 -2.98 -5.93
N ALA A 90 -22.85 -3.11 -4.94
CA ALA A 90 -23.87 -2.12 -4.67
C ALA A 90 -23.34 -1.03 -3.72
N LEU A 91 -23.46 0.24 -4.12
CA LEU A 91 -23.12 1.40 -3.29
C LEU A 91 -24.39 1.95 -2.63
N GLN A 92 -24.43 2.00 -1.30
CA GLN A 92 -25.60 2.44 -0.52
C GLN A 92 -25.20 3.50 0.49
N ARG A 93 -26.01 4.54 0.68
CA ARG A 93 -25.74 5.54 1.73
C ARG A 93 -26.05 4.95 3.11
N VAL A 94 -25.15 5.16 4.07
CA VAL A 94 -25.35 4.75 5.46
C VAL A 94 -26.38 5.68 6.12
N THR A 95 -27.45 5.10 6.66
CA THR A 95 -28.48 5.85 7.40
C THR A 95 -28.45 5.42 8.87
N GLY A 96 -27.97 6.30 9.75
CA GLY A 96 -27.72 5.95 11.15
C GLY A 96 -26.45 5.13 11.28
N GLN A 97 -26.59 3.80 11.35
CA GLN A 97 -25.46 2.87 11.44
C GLN A 97 -25.65 1.66 10.52
N ALA A 98 -24.56 1.12 10.00
CA ALA A 98 -24.57 -0.10 9.19
C ALA A 98 -23.55 -1.11 9.74
N ALA A 99 -23.99 -2.35 9.96
CA ALA A 99 -23.12 -3.44 10.39
C ALA A 99 -22.14 -3.82 9.27
N LEU A 100 -20.85 -3.85 9.61
CA LEU A 100 -19.78 -4.16 8.69
C LEU A 100 -19.53 -5.66 8.61
N ARG A 101 -19.16 -6.11 7.42
CA ARG A 101 -18.73 -7.47 7.12
C ARG A 101 -17.36 -7.41 6.49
N ASP A 102 -16.59 -8.47 6.67
CA ASP A 102 -15.30 -8.61 5.99
C ASP A 102 -15.45 -8.39 4.48
N GLY A 103 -14.59 -7.53 3.92
CA GLY A 103 -14.62 -7.14 2.51
C GLY A 103 -15.59 -6.02 2.15
N ASP A 104 -16.33 -5.46 3.11
CA ASP A 104 -17.11 -4.24 2.88
C ASP A 104 -16.18 -3.03 2.69
N VAL A 105 -16.58 -2.09 1.84
CA VAL A 105 -15.82 -0.85 1.61
C VAL A 105 -16.67 0.36 2.01
N VAL A 106 -16.22 1.11 3.01
CA VAL A 106 -16.82 2.40 3.36
C VAL A 106 -16.28 3.45 2.39
N CYS A 107 -17.17 4.16 1.70
CA CYS A 107 -16.82 5.17 0.70
C CYS A 107 -17.20 6.56 1.23
N VAL A 108 -16.22 7.47 1.22
CA VAL A 108 -16.38 8.89 1.58
C VAL A 108 -16.08 9.73 0.35
N LEU A 109 -16.95 10.67 -0.01
CA LEU A 109 -16.80 11.45 -1.23
C LEU A 109 -15.55 12.34 -1.19
N ALA A 110 -14.68 12.22 -2.19
CA ALA A 110 -13.42 12.96 -2.30
C ALA A 110 -13.51 14.07 -3.36
N SER A 111 -14.11 13.78 -4.51
CA SER A 111 -14.31 14.74 -5.58
C SER A 111 -15.46 14.34 -6.50
N ILE A 112 -15.97 15.32 -7.24
CA ILE A 112 -16.92 15.12 -8.33
C ILE A 112 -16.29 15.73 -9.57
N LYS A 113 -16.07 14.94 -10.63
CA LYS A 113 -15.60 15.44 -11.92
C LYS A 113 -16.69 16.26 -12.61
N GLU A 114 -16.30 17.08 -13.59
CA GLU A 114 -17.25 17.84 -14.42
C GLU A 114 -18.29 16.95 -15.12
N SER A 115 -17.94 15.70 -15.41
CA SER A 115 -18.84 14.67 -15.95
C SER A 115 -19.92 14.20 -14.96
N GLY A 116 -19.87 14.61 -13.70
CA GLY A 116 -20.72 14.12 -12.61
C GLY A 116 -20.24 12.81 -11.98
N GLU A 117 -19.13 12.25 -12.46
CA GLU A 117 -18.50 11.06 -11.88
C GLU A 117 -17.99 11.37 -10.47
N ARG A 118 -18.33 10.50 -9.51
CA ARG A 118 -17.96 10.65 -8.10
C ARG A 118 -16.76 9.77 -7.78
N HIS A 119 -15.72 10.38 -7.23
CA HIS A 119 -14.56 9.67 -6.70
C HIS A 119 -14.63 9.64 -5.19
N PHE A 120 -14.22 8.52 -4.60
CA PHE A 120 -14.33 8.27 -3.18
C PHE A 120 -12.97 7.97 -2.58
N PHE A 121 -12.76 8.40 -1.34
CA PHE A 121 -11.90 7.67 -0.43
C PHE A 121 -12.57 6.34 -0.09
N GLU A 122 -11.80 5.27 -0.15
CA GLU A 122 -12.29 3.92 0.08
C GLU A 122 -11.62 3.35 1.32
N LEU A 123 -12.41 2.85 2.25
CA LEU A 123 -11.97 2.30 3.53
C LEU A 123 -12.45 0.85 3.58
N ALA A 124 -11.62 -0.07 3.09
CA ALA A 124 -11.92 -1.49 3.04
C ALA A 124 -11.77 -2.11 4.43
N PHE A 125 -12.85 -2.67 4.95
CA PHE A 125 -12.92 -3.26 6.28
C PHE A 125 -12.60 -4.75 6.24
N HIS A 126 -11.67 -5.16 7.10
CA HIS A 126 -11.31 -6.56 7.30
C HIS A 126 -11.50 -6.97 8.75
N ALA A 127 -12.30 -8.02 8.98
CA ALA A 127 -12.53 -8.57 10.30
C ALA A 127 -11.54 -9.72 10.54
N SER A 128 -10.52 -9.51 11.37
CA SER A 128 -9.64 -10.59 11.79
C SER A 128 -10.37 -11.51 12.77
N LEU A 129 -10.52 -12.78 12.39
CA LEU A 129 -11.28 -13.76 13.16
C LEU A 129 -10.54 -14.27 14.41
N ASP A 130 -9.25 -14.02 14.57
CA ASP A 130 -8.47 -14.59 15.67
C ASP A 130 -7.34 -13.65 16.14
N SER A 131 -7.49 -13.14 17.37
CA SER A 131 -6.33 -12.73 18.16
C SER A 131 -5.52 -13.99 18.52
N GLN A 132 -4.27 -14.06 18.03
CA GLN A 132 -3.27 -15.11 18.27
C GLN A 132 -3.38 -16.44 17.49
N ALA A 133 -3.97 -16.45 16.30
CA ALA A 133 -3.72 -17.54 15.35
C ALA A 133 -2.67 -17.10 14.32
N THR A 134 -1.51 -17.74 14.38
CA THR A 134 -0.65 -17.92 13.21
C THR A 134 -1.53 -18.35 12.03
N ARG A 135 -1.31 -17.77 10.83
CA ARG A 135 -1.79 -18.23 9.50
C ARG A 135 -3.09 -17.53 9.03
N ALA A 136 -3.19 -17.03 7.80
CA ALA A 136 -2.66 -17.61 6.58
C ALA A 136 -1.95 -16.60 5.65
N VAL A 137 -0.74 -16.99 5.27
CA VAL A 137 -0.13 -16.69 3.98
C VAL A 137 -1.21 -16.86 2.91
N LEU A 138 -1.61 -15.76 2.26
CA LEU A 138 -2.21 -15.85 0.93
C LEU A 138 -1.20 -16.58 0.05
N PRO A 139 -1.54 -17.71 -0.60
CA PRO A 139 -0.64 -18.35 -1.54
C PRO A 139 -0.67 -17.59 -2.87
N TYR A 140 -0.28 -16.32 -2.84
CA TYR A 140 0.34 -15.60 -3.94
C TYR A 140 0.91 -14.31 -3.36
N GLU A 141 2.22 -14.25 -3.44
CA GLU A 141 3.07 -13.17 -3.04
C GLU A 141 2.68 -11.88 -3.81
N SER A 142 2.16 -10.86 -3.12
CA SER A 142 2.64 -9.51 -3.44
C SER A 142 3.95 -9.32 -2.70
N ARG A 143 4.93 -10.21 -2.96
CA ARG A 143 6.32 -9.92 -2.61
C ARG A 143 6.61 -8.57 -3.22
N PRO A 144 7.32 -7.67 -2.51
CA PRO A 144 7.79 -6.46 -3.13
C PRO A 144 8.48 -6.84 -4.44
N CYS A 145 8.14 -6.16 -5.53
CA CYS A 145 8.65 -6.45 -6.85
C CYS A 145 8.88 -5.13 -7.57
N LEU A 146 9.88 -5.11 -8.45
CA LEU A 146 10.16 -3.94 -9.25
C LEU A 146 9.44 -4.05 -10.59
N ASP A 147 8.68 -3.04 -10.94
CA ASP A 147 8.09 -2.86 -12.25
C ASP A 147 8.86 -1.76 -12.98
N TYR A 148 9.24 -2.01 -14.23
CA TYR A 148 9.98 -1.05 -15.03
C TYR A 148 9.16 -0.67 -16.25
N ASP A 149 8.82 0.62 -16.35
CA ASP A 149 8.13 1.19 -17.49
C ASP A 149 9.17 1.62 -18.52
N GLU A 150 9.23 0.91 -19.65
CA GLU A 150 10.17 1.19 -20.75
C GLU A 150 9.78 2.42 -21.57
N GLU A 151 8.49 2.79 -21.62
CA GLU A 151 8.00 3.90 -22.43
C GLU A 151 8.30 5.24 -21.76
N GLU A 152 8.09 5.32 -20.44
CA GLU A 152 8.39 6.51 -19.64
C GLU A 152 9.75 6.45 -18.94
N ALA A 153 10.49 5.34 -19.10
CA ALA A 153 11.76 5.06 -18.42
C ALA A 153 11.65 5.25 -16.90
N ARG A 154 10.64 4.64 -16.25
CA ARG A 154 10.39 4.77 -14.80
C ARG A 154 10.58 3.43 -14.09
N LEU A 155 11.18 3.48 -12.90
CA LEU A 155 11.25 2.33 -12.01
C LEU A 155 10.21 2.49 -10.92
N LEU A 156 9.33 1.51 -10.79
CA LEU A 156 8.24 1.46 -9.82
C LEU A 156 8.48 0.30 -8.87
N LEU A 157 8.48 0.55 -7.56
CA LEU A 157 8.44 -0.49 -6.55
C LEU A 157 6.98 -0.80 -6.23
N VAL A 158 6.55 -2.02 -6.50
CA VAL A 158 5.23 -2.52 -6.15
C VAL A 158 5.34 -3.32 -4.87
N GLN A 159 4.79 -2.82 -3.77
CA GLN A 159 4.84 -3.48 -2.46
C GLN A 159 3.49 -3.37 -1.78
N GLY A 160 2.89 -4.50 -1.40
CA GLY A 160 1.57 -4.48 -0.73
C GLY A 160 0.43 -3.83 -1.54
N GLY A 161 0.59 -3.70 -2.86
CA GLY A 161 -0.37 -3.01 -3.74
C GLY A 161 -0.10 -1.52 -3.97
N GLU A 162 0.88 -0.91 -3.29
CA GLU A 162 1.35 0.46 -3.53
C GLU A 162 2.43 0.49 -4.61
N ARG A 163 2.43 1.53 -5.46
CA ARG A 163 3.47 1.77 -6.49
C ARG A 163 4.28 3.01 -6.11
N HIS A 164 5.54 2.82 -5.78
CA HIS A 164 6.46 3.92 -5.47
C HIS A 164 7.42 4.15 -6.63
N GLU A 165 7.41 5.35 -7.21
CA GLU A 165 8.39 5.71 -8.22
C GLU A 165 9.76 5.93 -7.58
N ILE A 166 10.73 5.12 -8.00
CA ILE A 166 12.12 5.22 -7.59
C ILE A 166 12.86 6.01 -8.65
N GLN A 167 13.14 7.27 -8.32
CA GLN A 167 13.97 8.15 -9.14
C GLN A 167 15.38 7.58 -9.24
N ILE A 168 15.90 7.24 -10.41
CA ILE A 168 17.27 6.68 -10.56
C ILE A 168 18.04 7.43 -11.66
N ARG A 169 19.37 7.25 -11.73
CA ARG A 169 20.20 7.90 -12.76
C ARG A 169 20.03 7.21 -14.11
N ALA A 170 20.34 7.90 -15.21
CA ALA A 170 20.25 7.35 -16.57
C ALA A 170 20.99 6.01 -16.75
N GLN A 171 22.19 5.85 -16.17
CA GLN A 171 22.93 4.57 -16.19
C GLN A 171 22.21 3.47 -15.40
N ALA A 172 21.56 3.80 -14.28
CA ALA A 172 20.77 2.84 -13.51
C ALA A 172 19.48 2.42 -14.24
N HIS A 173 18.86 3.30 -15.02
CA HIS A 173 17.74 2.93 -15.90
C HIS A 173 18.15 1.87 -16.92
N ARG A 174 19.34 1.98 -17.53
CA ARG A 174 19.87 0.95 -18.45
C ARG A 174 20.09 -0.39 -17.75
N LEU A 175 20.67 -0.37 -16.55
CA LEU A 175 20.87 -1.57 -15.74
C LEU A 175 19.53 -2.27 -15.44
N VAL A 176 18.57 -1.51 -14.90
CA VAL A 176 17.27 -2.04 -14.47
C VAL A 176 16.46 -2.52 -15.67
N ARG A 177 16.46 -1.81 -16.80
CA ARG A 177 15.83 -2.26 -18.04
C ARG A 177 16.33 -3.65 -18.45
N TYR A 178 17.65 -3.81 -18.54
CA TYR A 178 18.26 -5.07 -18.95
C TYR A 178 17.93 -6.22 -18.00
N MET A 179 17.91 -5.95 -16.69
CA MET A 179 17.56 -6.96 -15.68
C MET A 179 16.06 -7.25 -15.63
N ALA A 180 15.20 -6.28 -15.92
CA ALA A 180 13.75 -6.42 -15.94
C ALA A 180 13.26 -7.25 -17.14
N GLU A 181 13.89 -7.10 -18.30
CA GLU A 181 13.65 -7.98 -19.47
C GLU A 181 13.97 -9.45 -19.16
N ARG A 182 14.92 -9.68 -18.25
CA ARG A 182 15.41 -11.02 -17.88
C ARG A 182 14.74 -11.60 -16.63
N ASN A 183 13.75 -10.90 -16.07
CA ASN A 183 12.83 -11.34 -15.01
C ASN A 183 13.38 -12.39 -14.03
N GLY A 184 14.22 -11.98 -13.07
CA GLY A 184 14.76 -12.91 -12.06
C GLY A 184 15.85 -13.87 -12.55
N ALA A 185 16.30 -13.77 -13.81
CA ALA A 185 17.49 -14.47 -14.27
C ALA A 185 18.77 -13.81 -13.75
N LEU A 186 19.79 -14.65 -13.52
CA LEU A 186 21.12 -14.21 -13.13
C LEU A 186 21.75 -13.43 -14.29
N CYS A 187 22.00 -12.14 -14.08
CA CYS A 187 22.72 -11.30 -15.03
C CYS A 187 24.18 -11.20 -14.57
N THR A 188 25.11 -11.66 -15.41
CA THR A 188 26.54 -11.66 -15.04
C THR A 188 27.12 -10.26 -15.03
N HIS A 189 28.25 -10.09 -14.34
CA HIS A 189 28.92 -8.78 -14.28
C HIS A 189 29.28 -8.25 -15.69
N ASP A 190 29.80 -9.10 -16.57
CA ASP A 190 30.14 -8.73 -17.95
C ASP A 190 28.92 -8.31 -18.77
N GLU A 191 27.82 -9.06 -18.67
CA GLU A 191 26.57 -8.71 -19.35
C GLU A 191 25.99 -7.38 -18.86
N LEU A 192 26.01 -7.14 -17.55
CA LEU A 192 25.53 -5.88 -16.97
C LEU A 192 26.44 -4.71 -17.34
N MET A 193 27.76 -4.92 -17.36
CA MET A 193 28.70 -3.89 -17.80
C MET A 193 28.47 -3.52 -19.27
N HIS A 194 28.28 -4.52 -20.14
CA HIS A 194 27.99 -4.28 -21.55
C HIS A 194 26.61 -3.64 -21.78
N ALA A 195 25.59 -4.02 -20.99
CA ALA A 195 24.26 -3.43 -21.11
C ALA A 195 24.20 -1.95 -20.67
N VAL A 196 24.96 -1.58 -19.63
CA VAL A 196 24.95 -0.20 -19.10
C VAL A 196 25.85 0.72 -19.93
N TRP A 197 27.05 0.25 -20.29
CA TRP A 197 28.10 1.07 -20.90
C TRP A 197 28.43 0.73 -22.36
N ALA A 198 27.82 -0.32 -22.94
CA ALA A 198 27.98 -0.70 -24.35
C ALA A 198 29.45 -0.75 -24.82
N ASP A 199 29.80 0.07 -25.81
CA ASP A 199 31.13 0.18 -26.44
C ASP A 199 32.08 1.14 -25.69
N GLU A 200 31.71 1.70 -24.53
CA GLU A 200 32.62 2.54 -23.74
C GLU A 200 33.68 1.68 -23.05
N PRO A 201 34.96 1.71 -23.48
CA PRO A 201 35.98 0.90 -22.86
C PRO A 201 36.41 1.55 -21.53
N MET A 202 36.67 0.72 -20.51
CA MET A 202 37.24 1.04 -19.18
C MET A 202 36.29 1.12 -17.98
N HIS A 203 35.05 0.64 -18.06
CA HIS A 203 34.23 0.53 -16.86
C HIS A 203 34.59 -0.67 -16.00
N THR A 204 34.64 -0.47 -14.68
CA THR A 204 35.08 -1.51 -13.73
C THR A 204 33.90 -2.12 -12.97
N ARG A 205 34.09 -3.34 -12.44
CA ARG A 205 33.11 -4.01 -11.55
C ARG A 205 32.77 -3.17 -10.32
N GLU A 206 33.66 -2.28 -9.90
CA GLU A 206 33.46 -1.37 -8.79
C GLU A 206 32.44 -0.28 -9.12
N GLU A 207 32.44 0.24 -10.35
CA GLU A 207 31.43 1.19 -10.83
C GLU A 207 30.04 0.53 -10.93
N LEU A 208 29.99 -0.71 -11.42
CA LEU A 208 28.76 -1.52 -11.39
C LEU A 208 28.25 -1.73 -9.97
N ALA A 209 29.13 -2.11 -9.04
CA ALA A 209 28.78 -2.29 -7.64
C ALA A 209 28.29 -0.97 -7.00
N LYS A 210 28.87 0.17 -7.38
CA LYS A 210 28.45 1.50 -6.92
C LYS A 210 27.04 1.86 -7.43
N LEU A 211 26.72 1.57 -8.70
CA LEU A 211 25.37 1.76 -9.23
C LEU A 211 24.34 0.89 -8.49
N VAL A 212 24.65 -0.39 -8.26
CA VAL A 212 23.79 -1.29 -7.49
C VAL A 212 23.61 -0.82 -6.05
N TRP A 213 24.68 -0.32 -5.42
CA TRP A 213 24.60 0.25 -4.08
C TRP A 213 23.75 1.52 -4.03
N GLU A 214 23.90 2.44 -4.98
CA GLU A 214 23.05 3.64 -5.06
C GLU A 214 21.58 3.28 -5.26
N LEU A 215 21.30 2.23 -6.06
CA LEU A 215 19.95 1.71 -6.26
C LEU A 215 19.37 1.12 -4.97
N ARG A 216 20.11 0.25 -4.27
CA ARG A 216 19.69 -0.31 -2.97
C ARG A 216 19.44 0.77 -1.93
N LYS A 217 20.28 1.79 -1.87
CA LYS A 217 20.11 2.91 -0.92
C LYS A 217 18.78 3.66 -1.15
N LYS A 218 18.26 3.68 -2.38
CA LYS A 218 16.95 4.26 -2.68
C LYS A 218 15.79 3.32 -2.33
N LEU A 219 16.04 2.03 -2.23
CA LEU A 219 15.08 1.00 -1.83
C LEU A 219 15.05 0.75 -0.31
N GLU A 220 16.13 1.07 0.41
CA GLU A 220 16.26 1.02 1.88
C GLU A 220 15.08 1.66 2.64
N PRO A 221 14.59 2.88 2.31
CA PRO A 221 13.44 3.46 3.00
C PRO A 221 12.15 2.63 2.86
N PHE A 222 12.08 1.75 1.86
CA PHE A 222 10.94 0.87 1.61
C PHE A 222 11.15 -0.57 2.11
N LYS A 223 12.31 -0.86 2.71
CA LYS A 223 12.74 -2.22 3.09
C LYS A 223 12.74 -3.20 1.90
N ALA A 224 13.12 -2.69 0.73
CA ALA A 224 13.08 -3.42 -0.54
C ALA A 224 14.50 -3.65 -1.12
N GLU A 225 15.54 -3.57 -0.30
CA GLU A 225 16.92 -3.83 -0.73
C GLU A 225 17.16 -5.27 -1.21
N ASP A 226 16.38 -6.21 -0.70
CA ASP A 226 16.46 -7.65 -1.01
C ASP A 226 15.93 -8.00 -2.41
N LEU A 227 15.32 -7.04 -3.13
CA LEU A 227 14.87 -7.24 -4.52
C LEU A 227 16.01 -7.32 -5.51
N ILE A 228 17.20 -6.85 -5.11
CA ILE A 228 18.42 -6.96 -5.89
C ILE A 228 19.30 -7.97 -5.16
N GLU A 229 19.22 -9.22 -5.55
CA GLU A 229 20.03 -10.29 -4.97
C GLU A 229 21.44 -10.25 -5.57
N ASN A 230 22.45 -10.46 -4.72
CA ASN A 230 23.84 -10.55 -5.15
C ASN A 230 24.28 -12.01 -5.14
N GLU A 231 24.54 -12.53 -6.33
CA GLU A 231 25.05 -13.89 -6.49
C GLU A 231 26.57 -13.82 -6.45
N ARG A 232 27.12 -14.28 -5.31
CA ARG A 232 28.56 -14.22 -5.01
C ARG A 232 29.40 -14.63 -6.21
N ARG A 233 30.22 -13.69 -6.71
CA ARG A 233 31.20 -13.83 -7.80
C ARG A 233 30.61 -14.01 -9.22
N LEU A 234 29.30 -14.08 -9.39
CA LEU A 234 28.67 -14.32 -10.68
C LEU A 234 27.98 -13.08 -11.23
N GLY A 235 27.15 -12.41 -10.42
CA GLY A 235 26.36 -11.28 -10.93
C GLY A 235 25.28 -10.80 -9.97
N TYR A 236 24.26 -10.18 -10.55
CA TYR A 236 23.11 -9.67 -9.82
C TYR A 236 21.83 -10.25 -10.41
N ARG A 237 20.82 -10.37 -9.56
CA ARG A 237 19.47 -10.79 -9.95
C ARG A 237 18.47 -9.75 -9.47
N LEU A 238 17.55 -9.38 -10.34
CA LEU A 238 16.48 -8.44 -10.04
C LEU A 238 15.16 -9.20 -9.97
N ARG A 239 14.40 -9.02 -8.89
CA ARG A 239 13.02 -9.51 -8.81
C ARG A 239 12.07 -8.46 -9.39
N THR A 240 11.41 -8.83 -10.48
CA THR A 240 10.41 -7.99 -11.12
C THR A 240 8.99 -8.52 -10.94
N CYS A 241 7.99 -7.67 -11.20
CA CYS A 241 6.57 -8.01 -11.03
C CYS A 241 5.98 -8.86 -12.16
N ARG A 242 6.69 -8.98 -13.29
CA ARG A 242 6.35 -9.97 -14.31
C ARG A 242 6.71 -11.34 -13.74
N ASP A 243 5.83 -12.32 -13.83
CA ASP A 243 6.16 -13.76 -13.72
C ASP A 243 5.99 -14.35 -15.13
#